data_AF-A0A9D6KV95-F1
#
_entry.id   AF-A0A9D6KV95-F1
#
_cell.length_a   1.000
_cell.length_b   1.000
_cell.length_c   1.000
_cell.angle_alpha   90.00
_cell.angle_beta   90.00
_cell.angle_gamma   90.00
#
_symmetry.space_group_name_H-M   'P 1'
#
loop_
_entity.id
_entity.type
_entity.pdbx_description
1 polymer ?
#
loop_
_entity_poly.entity_id
_entity_poly.type
_entity_poly.pdbx_seq_one_letter_code
_entity_poly.pdbx_strand_id
1 'polypeptide(L)'
;MRDFARLADADRQIQQLQQQSAGPRGEQLQVQQRIAALDAQSQAAQASVNDARASIVGNIADIEARANVQNSQSVAADVSSQALSQRINALAGRGGLSSGDQRSVTTLRAQVQRMAEQEASHDDTSAERTALVSRQRLVDGQVAESDRQIYALQQQVLPDYQQYTRVRNEAYALQGMSPLGITTLLAQGSPSLLSPLLVVLMGALGSLLYLFPAYLNRPQPVTMAEIAVRLIFGMCAALALYVLLNAAVAGISLTQNAAQASTSSLLNPFTVSLIGIIAGVLSEDIAKWIQDRGRGIFTQSGAPAAAQPAPQDSGSMVNPHGGPNAP
;
A
#
# COMPACT_ATOMS: atom_id res chain seq x y z
N MET A 1 -18.58 2.36 15.57
CA MET A 1 -17.87 2.87 16.78
C MET A 1 -16.91 1.85 17.42
N ARG A 2 -17.29 0.56 17.60
CA ARG A 2 -16.40 -0.44 18.25
C ARG A 2 -15.10 -0.74 17.48
N ASP A 3 -15.10 -0.70 16.15
CA ASP A 3 -13.92 -1.10 15.36
C ASP A 3 -12.83 -0.03 15.31
N PHE A 4 -13.20 1.26 15.29
CA PHE A 4 -12.23 2.37 15.37
C PHE A 4 -11.56 2.49 16.74
N ALA A 5 -12.30 2.21 17.83
CA ALA A 5 -11.70 2.16 19.16
C ALA A 5 -10.68 1.02 19.27
N ARG A 6 -10.99 -0.16 18.73
CA ARG A 6 -10.06 -1.30 18.66
C ARG A 6 -8.83 -1.01 17.80
N LEU A 7 -8.99 -0.32 16.67
CA LEU A 7 -7.87 0.12 15.84
C LEU A 7 -6.96 1.10 16.60
N ALA A 8 -7.53 2.08 17.29
CA ALA A 8 -6.75 3.06 18.07
C ALA A 8 -6.04 2.41 19.27
N ASP A 9 -6.65 1.42 19.92
CA ASP A 9 -6.04 0.66 21.00
C ASP A 9 -4.88 -0.22 20.51
N ALA A 10 -5.07 -0.92 19.39
CA ALA A 10 -4.03 -1.72 18.75
C ALA A 10 -2.87 -0.85 18.26
N ASP A 11 -3.14 0.32 17.68
CA ASP A 11 -2.08 1.26 17.26
C ASP A 11 -1.25 1.75 18.43
N ARG A 12 -1.87 2.06 19.58
CA ARG A 12 -1.14 2.44 20.80
C ARG A 12 -0.24 1.29 21.28
N GLN A 13 -0.74 0.06 21.27
CA GLN A 13 0.04 -1.11 21.66
C GLN A 13 1.18 -1.39 20.67
N ILE A 14 0.94 -1.29 19.36
CA ILE A 14 1.97 -1.44 18.32
C ILE A 14 3.04 -0.35 18.48
N GLN A 15 2.67 0.90 18.74
CA GLN A 15 3.65 1.97 18.99
C GLN A 15 4.48 1.71 20.23
N GLN A 16 3.88 1.20 21.31
CA GLN A 16 4.62 0.82 22.51
C GLN A 16 5.60 -0.32 22.24
N LEU A 17 5.17 -1.38 21.54
CA LEU A 17 6.05 -2.48 21.13
C LEU A 17 7.17 -2.00 20.20
N GLN A 18 6.88 -1.08 19.27
CA GLN A 18 7.89 -0.48 18.41
C GLN A 18 8.92 0.33 19.21
N GLN A 19 8.48 1.14 20.18
CA GLN A 19 9.38 1.88 21.07
C GLN A 19 10.23 0.94 21.94
N GLN A 20 9.64 -0.13 22.46
CA GLN A 20 10.35 -1.14 23.25
C GLN A 20 11.37 -1.91 22.40
N SER A 21 11.04 -2.21 21.14
CA SER A 21 11.94 -2.91 20.21
C SER A 21 13.02 -2.02 19.59
N ALA A 22 12.91 -0.68 19.70
CA ALA A 22 13.87 0.25 19.12
C ALA A 22 15.28 0.09 19.72
N GLY A 23 15.36 -0.15 21.03
CA GLY A 23 16.62 -0.44 21.73
C GLY A 23 17.31 -1.71 21.19
N PRO A 24 16.65 -2.89 21.26
CA PRO A 24 17.16 -4.14 20.70
C PRO A 24 17.53 -4.04 19.21
N ARG A 25 16.73 -3.35 18.38
CA ARG A 25 17.06 -3.13 16.96
C ARG A 25 18.31 -2.27 16.76
N GLY A 26 18.49 -1.24 17.58
CA GLY A 26 19.72 -0.43 17.57
C GLY A 26 20.94 -1.26 18.01
N GLU A 27 20.78 -2.08 19.05
CA GLU A 27 21.82 -3.00 19.52
C GLU A 27 22.18 -4.05 18.45
N GLN A 28 21.20 -4.57 17.73
CA GLN A 28 21.41 -5.53 16.63
C GLN A 28 22.36 -4.96 15.57
N LEU A 29 22.12 -3.71 15.14
CA LEU A 29 22.97 -3.02 14.16
C LEU A 29 24.39 -2.82 14.70
N GLN A 30 24.51 -2.42 15.98
CA GLN A 30 25.82 -2.22 16.61
C GLN A 30 26.60 -3.54 16.71
N VAL A 31 25.94 -4.64 17.10
CA VAL A 31 26.56 -5.97 17.20
C VAL A 31 27.00 -6.45 15.81
N GLN A 32 26.18 -6.29 14.78
CA GLN A 32 26.53 -6.65 13.40
C GLN A 32 27.76 -5.87 12.91
N GLN A 33 27.79 -4.55 13.13
CA GLN A 33 28.94 -3.71 12.77
C GLN A 33 30.22 -4.14 13.50
N ARG A 34 30.12 -4.48 14.79
CA ARG A 34 31.27 -4.93 15.58
C ARG A 34 31.77 -6.30 15.13
N ILE A 35 30.88 -7.25 14.81
CA ILE A 35 31.27 -8.55 14.25
C ILE A 35 31.99 -8.36 12.92
N ALA A 36 31.46 -7.54 12.02
CA ALA A 36 32.09 -7.26 10.73
C ALA A 36 33.49 -6.63 10.88
N ALA A 37 33.65 -5.72 11.85
CA ALA A 37 34.95 -5.12 12.16
C ALA A 37 35.96 -6.15 12.69
N LEU A 38 35.54 -7.02 13.62
CA LEU A 38 36.39 -8.09 14.16
C LEU A 38 36.75 -9.12 13.08
N ASP A 39 35.83 -9.43 12.16
CA ASP A 39 36.09 -10.34 11.04
C ASP A 39 37.15 -9.76 10.10
N ALA A 40 37.06 -8.47 9.76
CA ALA A 40 38.08 -7.79 8.96
C ALA A 40 39.44 -7.75 9.68
N GLN A 41 39.45 -7.47 10.99
CA GLN A 41 40.67 -7.46 11.81
C GLN A 41 41.31 -8.86 11.89
N SER A 42 40.51 -9.90 12.10
CA SER A 42 40.94 -11.30 12.17
C SER A 42 41.56 -11.76 10.84
N GLN A 43 40.94 -11.42 9.71
CA GLN A 43 41.48 -11.72 8.38
C GLN A 43 42.82 -11.01 8.13
N ALA A 44 42.92 -9.72 8.50
CA ALA A 44 44.16 -8.97 8.37
C ALA A 44 45.28 -9.52 9.27
N ALA A 45 44.96 -9.86 10.52
CA ALA A 45 45.90 -10.48 11.45
C ALA A 45 46.37 -11.85 10.94
N GLN A 46 45.47 -12.69 10.44
CA GLN A 46 45.80 -14.00 9.88
C GLN A 46 46.73 -13.89 8.66
N ALA A 47 46.46 -12.94 7.77
CA ALA A 47 47.34 -12.67 6.63
C ALA A 47 48.74 -12.26 7.11
N SER A 48 48.84 -11.32 8.05
CA SER A 48 50.12 -10.87 8.61
C SER A 48 50.88 -12.00 9.32
N VAL A 49 50.20 -12.88 10.06
CA VAL A 49 50.82 -14.03 10.72
C VAL A 49 51.31 -15.04 9.68
N ASN A 50 50.54 -15.31 8.63
CA ASN A 50 50.95 -16.21 7.55
C ASN A 50 52.19 -15.68 6.81
N ASP A 51 52.25 -14.38 6.51
CA ASP A 51 53.42 -13.75 5.90
C ASP A 51 54.65 -13.83 6.83
N ALA A 52 54.47 -13.58 8.13
CA ALA A 52 55.52 -13.72 9.13
C ALA A 52 56.03 -15.17 9.21
N ARG A 53 55.12 -16.16 9.24
CA ARG A 53 55.47 -17.59 9.22
C ARG A 53 56.28 -17.95 7.98
N ALA A 54 55.84 -17.52 6.79
CA ALA A 54 56.56 -17.78 5.54
C ALA A 54 57.98 -17.19 5.56
N SER A 55 58.13 -15.96 6.07
CA SER A 55 59.43 -15.31 6.23
C SER A 55 60.34 -16.06 7.22
N ILE A 56 59.82 -16.44 8.39
CA ILE A 56 60.56 -17.19 9.41
C ILE A 56 61.01 -18.54 8.87
N VAL A 57 60.11 -19.29 8.22
CA VAL A 57 60.41 -20.59 7.62
C VAL A 57 61.50 -20.46 6.54
N GLY A 58 61.43 -19.44 5.68
CA GLY A 58 62.46 -19.16 4.68
C GLY A 58 63.82 -18.89 5.31
N ASN A 59 63.87 -18.00 6.31
CA ASN A 59 65.11 -17.66 7.01
C ASN A 59 65.73 -18.87 7.74
N ILE A 60 64.89 -19.73 8.34
CA ILE A 60 65.33 -20.98 8.97
C ILE A 60 65.94 -21.91 7.91
N ALA A 61 65.27 -22.10 6.77
CA ALA A 61 65.75 -22.95 5.69
C ALA A 61 67.10 -22.46 5.13
N ASP A 62 67.29 -21.15 4.99
CA ASP A 62 68.56 -20.57 4.55
C ASP A 62 69.71 -20.84 5.54
N ILE A 63 69.45 -20.74 6.85
CA ILE A 63 70.44 -21.05 7.89
C ILE A 63 70.76 -22.55 7.89
N GLU A 64 69.74 -23.40 7.78
CA GLU A 64 69.92 -24.86 7.69
C GLU A 64 70.76 -25.27 6.49
N ALA A 65 70.50 -24.66 5.32
CA ALA A 65 71.26 -24.91 4.11
C ALA A 65 72.75 -24.51 4.28
N ARG A 66 73.02 -23.33 4.86
CA ARG A 66 74.40 -22.87 5.15
C ARG A 66 75.12 -23.75 6.18
N ALA A 67 74.38 -24.27 7.16
CA ALA A 67 74.90 -25.15 8.19
C ALA A 67 74.96 -26.64 7.77
N ASN A 68 74.68 -26.95 6.49
CA ASN A 68 74.64 -28.30 5.92
C ASN A 68 73.78 -29.27 6.74
N VAL A 69 72.62 -28.80 7.20
CA VAL A 69 71.65 -29.62 7.94
C VAL A 69 70.77 -30.36 6.94
N GLN A 70 70.90 -31.69 6.87
CA GLN A 70 69.95 -32.51 6.11
C GLN A 70 68.58 -32.47 6.79
N ASN A 71 67.63 -31.80 6.15
CA ASN A 71 66.25 -31.72 6.61
C ASN A 71 65.56 -33.08 6.46
N SER A 72 65.23 -33.71 7.58
CA SER A 72 64.18 -34.72 7.62
C SER A 72 62.85 -34.03 7.26
N GLN A 73 62.35 -34.31 6.05
CA GLN A 73 61.22 -33.66 5.38
C GLN A 73 59.93 -33.53 6.20
N SER A 74 59.77 -34.28 7.29
CA SER A 74 58.59 -34.27 8.17
C SER A 74 58.44 -33.02 9.05
N VAL A 75 59.48 -32.21 9.24
CA VAL A 75 59.44 -31.00 10.11
C VAL A 75 59.00 -29.74 9.35
N ALA A 76 58.89 -29.79 8.02
CA ALA A 76 58.51 -28.63 7.19
C ALA A 76 56.99 -28.36 7.18
N ALA A 77 56.16 -29.31 7.64
CA ALA A 77 54.70 -29.18 7.60
C ALA A 77 54.11 -28.42 8.80
N ASP A 78 54.78 -28.43 9.95
CA ASP A 78 54.31 -27.74 11.15
C ASP A 78 54.95 -26.34 11.25
N VAL A 79 54.14 -25.32 10.97
CA VAL A 79 54.51 -23.90 11.00
C VAL A 79 53.94 -23.17 12.22
N SER A 80 53.50 -23.91 13.24
CA SER A 80 53.06 -23.31 14.51
C SER A 80 54.21 -22.57 15.20
N SER A 81 53.89 -21.54 15.98
CA SER A 81 54.88 -20.79 16.79
C SER A 81 55.70 -21.72 17.71
N GLN A 82 55.06 -22.76 18.25
CA GLN A 82 55.70 -23.78 19.08
C GLN A 82 56.70 -24.63 18.28
N ALA A 83 56.32 -25.13 17.10
CA ALA A 83 57.21 -25.92 16.24
C ALA A 83 58.39 -25.08 15.73
N LEU A 84 58.14 -23.84 15.31
CA LEU A 84 59.18 -22.90 14.88
C LEU A 84 60.14 -22.57 16.02
N SER A 85 59.64 -22.36 17.24
CA SER A 85 60.46 -22.14 18.44
C SER A 85 61.37 -23.33 18.73
N GLN A 86 60.83 -24.56 18.68
CA GLN A 86 61.61 -25.79 18.87
C GLN A 86 62.71 -25.93 17.82
N ARG A 87 62.41 -25.66 16.55
CA ARG A 87 63.36 -25.73 15.43
C ARG A 87 64.48 -24.70 15.56
N ILE A 88 64.14 -23.47 15.94
CA ILE A 88 65.14 -22.41 16.20
C ILE A 88 66.02 -22.77 17.40
N ASN A 89 65.46 -23.38 18.45
CA ASN A 89 66.22 -23.83 19.61
C ASN A 89 67.15 -25.00 19.28
N ALA A 90 66.72 -25.93 18.43
CA ALA A 90 67.56 -27.00 17.90
C ALA A 90 68.73 -26.45 17.06
N LEU A 91 68.47 -25.44 16.22
CA LEU A 91 69.52 -24.74 15.47
C LEU A 91 70.51 -24.05 16.39
N ALA A 92 70.03 -23.30 17.38
CA ALA A 92 70.88 -22.58 18.32
C ALA A 92 71.78 -23.50 19.16
N GLY A 93 71.34 -24.73 19.42
CA GLY A 93 72.10 -25.75 20.14
C GLY A 93 73.20 -26.41 19.30
N ARG A 94 73.23 -26.20 17.96
CA ARG A 94 74.28 -26.76 17.11
C ARG A 94 75.58 -25.96 17.24
N GLY A 95 76.66 -26.69 17.53
CA GLY A 95 78.01 -26.16 17.33
C GLY A 95 78.32 -25.95 15.84
N GLY A 96 79.14 -24.94 15.53
CA GLY A 96 79.62 -24.69 14.16
C GLY A 96 78.81 -23.67 13.36
N LEU A 97 77.80 -23.01 13.93
CA LEU A 97 77.13 -21.87 13.30
C LEU A 97 78.10 -20.68 13.16
N SER A 98 78.06 -20.02 11.99
CA SER A 98 78.79 -18.78 11.79
C SER A 98 78.29 -17.68 12.75
N SER A 99 79.13 -16.68 13.04
CA SER A 99 78.72 -15.54 13.89
C SER A 99 77.55 -14.75 13.29
N GLY A 100 77.42 -14.73 11.96
CA GLY A 100 76.27 -14.17 11.25
C GLY A 100 74.99 -14.96 11.53
N ASP A 101 75.05 -16.29 11.40
CA ASP A 101 73.88 -17.15 11.62
C ASP A 101 73.42 -17.14 13.09
N GLN A 102 74.35 -17.05 14.04
CA GLN A 102 74.00 -16.91 15.48
C GLN A 102 73.18 -15.65 15.75
N ARG A 103 73.50 -14.52 15.09
CA ARG A 103 72.69 -13.30 15.18
C ARG A 103 71.33 -13.49 14.53
N SER A 104 71.27 -14.11 13.35
CA SER A 104 70.02 -14.41 12.65
C SER A 104 69.09 -15.29 13.48
N VAL A 105 69.62 -16.34 14.13
CA VAL A 105 68.88 -17.20 15.06
C VAL A 105 68.30 -16.40 16.23
N THR A 106 69.08 -15.45 16.78
CA THR A 106 68.61 -14.57 17.86
C THR A 106 67.45 -13.68 17.39
N THR A 107 67.55 -13.11 16.20
CA THR A 107 66.47 -12.33 15.58
C THR A 107 65.22 -13.18 15.32
N LEU A 108 65.38 -14.41 14.83
CA LEU A 108 64.27 -15.34 14.59
C LEU A 108 63.55 -15.72 15.87
N ARG A 109 64.26 -15.93 16.99
CA ARG A 109 63.62 -16.14 18.30
C ARG A 109 62.72 -14.98 18.68
N ALA A 110 63.20 -13.74 18.52
CA ALA A 110 62.41 -12.55 18.82
C ALA A 110 61.22 -12.36 17.85
N GLN A 111 61.32 -12.83 16.60
CA GLN A 111 60.21 -12.82 15.65
C GLN A 111 59.15 -13.88 16.02
N VAL A 112 59.55 -15.11 16.35
CA VAL A 112 58.61 -16.17 16.77
C VAL A 112 57.91 -15.81 18.08
N GLN A 113 58.62 -15.19 19.03
CA GLN A 113 58.00 -14.70 20.28
C GLN A 113 56.89 -13.68 19.99
N ARG A 114 57.15 -12.69 19.13
CA ARG A 114 56.14 -11.70 18.70
C ARG A 114 54.97 -12.34 17.96
N MET A 115 55.24 -13.35 17.13
CA MET A 115 54.20 -14.09 16.43
C MET A 115 53.32 -14.89 17.41
N ALA A 116 53.91 -15.51 18.45
CA ALA A 116 53.15 -16.19 19.49
C ALA A 116 52.25 -15.23 20.29
N GLU A 117 52.73 -14.01 20.58
CA GLU A 117 51.94 -12.95 21.19
C GLU A 117 50.77 -12.50 20.28
N GLN A 118 51.02 -12.39 18.98
CA GLN A 118 49.97 -12.09 17.99
C GLN A 118 48.91 -13.21 17.92
N GLU A 119 49.33 -14.47 17.89
CA GLU A 119 48.41 -15.63 17.93
C GLU A 119 47.54 -15.61 19.19
N ALA A 120 48.12 -15.34 20.37
CA ALA A 120 47.36 -15.22 21.61
C ALA A 120 46.31 -14.09 21.56
N SER A 121 46.67 -12.91 21.02
CA SER A 121 45.70 -11.82 20.83
C SER A 121 44.59 -12.13 19.82
N HIS A 122 44.88 -13.01 18.85
CA HIS A 122 43.88 -13.48 17.89
C HIS A 122 42.86 -14.40 18.56
N ASP A 123 43.30 -15.28 19.46
CA ASP A 123 42.43 -16.12 20.27
C ASP A 123 41.48 -15.28 21.15
N ASP A 124 41.97 -14.20 21.78
CA ASP A 124 41.15 -13.26 22.55
C ASP A 124 40.07 -12.59 21.67
N THR A 125 40.44 -12.17 20.47
CA THR A 125 39.53 -11.58 19.47
C THR A 125 38.45 -12.58 19.05
N SER A 126 38.82 -13.86 18.88
CA SER A 126 37.91 -14.96 18.54
C SER A 126 36.91 -15.25 19.67
N ALA A 127 37.36 -15.17 20.93
CA ALA A 127 36.50 -15.29 22.10
C ALA A 127 35.50 -14.13 22.17
N GLU A 128 35.93 -12.88 21.95
CA GLU A 128 35.05 -11.72 21.87
C GLU A 128 33.99 -11.87 20.77
N ARG A 129 34.42 -12.30 19.58
CA ARG A 129 33.52 -12.57 18.46
C ARG A 129 32.45 -13.59 18.83
N THR A 130 32.82 -14.69 19.48
CA THR A 130 31.89 -15.74 19.91
C THR A 130 30.87 -15.19 20.91
N ALA A 131 31.30 -14.35 21.85
CA ALA A 131 30.40 -13.66 22.76
C ALA A 131 29.41 -12.74 22.02
N LEU A 132 29.88 -11.97 21.04
CA LEU A 132 29.01 -11.09 20.24
C LEU A 132 28.01 -11.87 19.38
N VAL A 133 28.41 -12.98 18.77
CA VAL A 133 27.50 -13.85 18.00
C VAL A 133 26.42 -14.44 18.92
N SER A 134 26.77 -14.83 20.14
CA SER A 134 25.78 -15.29 21.12
C SER A 134 24.78 -14.19 21.49
N ARG A 135 25.28 -12.95 21.67
CA ARG A 135 24.46 -11.77 21.95
C ARG A 135 23.55 -11.42 20.77
N GLN A 136 24.06 -11.52 19.54
CA GLN A 136 23.28 -11.32 18.32
C GLN A 136 22.06 -12.25 18.29
N ARG A 137 22.24 -13.55 18.56
CA ARG A 137 21.13 -14.52 18.57
C ARG A 137 20.06 -14.17 19.61
N LEU A 138 20.45 -13.67 20.78
CA LEU A 138 19.52 -13.24 21.82
C LEU A 138 18.73 -12.02 21.38
N VAL A 139 19.40 -11.01 20.82
CA VAL A 139 18.77 -9.79 20.32
C VAL A 139 17.83 -10.09 19.15
N ASP A 140 18.27 -10.92 18.19
CA ASP A 140 17.44 -11.36 17.06
C ASP A 140 16.18 -12.08 17.54
N GLY A 141 16.30 -12.90 18.59
CA GLY A 141 15.15 -13.55 19.23
C GLY A 141 14.16 -12.56 19.84
N GLN A 142 14.64 -11.51 20.52
CA GLN A 142 13.78 -10.46 21.07
C GLN A 142 13.07 -9.65 19.98
N VAL A 143 13.77 -9.30 18.91
CA VAL A 143 13.18 -8.56 17.77
C VAL A 143 12.12 -9.40 17.07
N ALA A 144 12.42 -10.68 16.81
CA ALA A 144 11.47 -11.59 16.17
C ALA A 144 10.20 -11.80 17.02
N GLU A 145 10.33 -11.86 18.34
CA GLU A 145 9.19 -11.99 19.25
C GLU A 145 8.33 -10.71 19.26
N SER A 146 8.96 -9.53 19.30
CA SER A 146 8.24 -8.27 19.17
C SER A 146 7.50 -8.17 17.83
N ASP A 147 8.10 -8.62 16.73
CA ASP A 147 7.48 -8.60 15.41
C ASP A 147 6.27 -9.54 15.36
N ARG A 148 6.38 -10.75 15.92
CA ARG A 148 5.23 -11.67 16.05
C ARG A 148 4.08 -11.05 16.82
N GLN A 149 4.35 -10.37 17.93
CA GLN A 149 3.32 -9.69 18.72
C GLN A 149 2.65 -8.56 17.93
N ILE A 150 3.44 -7.76 17.19
CA ILE A 150 2.90 -6.73 16.30
C ILE A 150 1.99 -7.36 15.22
N TYR A 151 2.40 -8.46 14.61
CA TYR A 151 1.59 -9.14 13.60
C TYR A 151 0.31 -9.74 14.18
N ALA A 152 0.36 -10.32 15.37
CA ALA A 152 -0.83 -10.84 16.05
C ALA A 152 -1.83 -9.72 16.36
N LEU A 153 -1.36 -8.56 16.82
CA LEU A 153 -2.20 -7.37 17.06
C LEU A 153 -2.82 -6.85 15.76
N GLN A 154 -2.06 -6.82 14.66
CA GLN A 154 -2.58 -6.41 13.35
C GLN A 154 -3.68 -7.35 12.87
N GLN A 155 -3.47 -8.67 12.97
CA GLN A 155 -4.45 -9.69 12.59
C GLN A 155 -5.73 -9.65 13.45
N GLN A 156 -5.61 -9.25 14.72
CA GLN A 156 -6.76 -9.11 15.62
C GLN A 156 -7.71 -7.98 15.19
N VAL A 157 -7.20 -6.93 14.53
CA VAL A 157 -8.01 -5.78 14.08
C VAL A 157 -8.47 -5.95 12.64
N LEU A 158 -7.60 -6.40 11.74
CA LEU A 158 -7.92 -6.66 10.34
C LEU A 158 -7.44 -8.06 9.93
N PRO A 159 -8.29 -8.89 9.30
CA PRO A 159 -7.88 -10.20 8.79
C PRO A 159 -6.72 -10.12 7.78
N ASP A 160 -6.64 -9.02 7.01
CA ASP A 160 -5.57 -8.73 6.05
C ASP A 160 -4.58 -7.69 6.59
N TYR A 161 -3.42 -8.15 7.05
CA TYR A 161 -2.35 -7.31 7.61
C TYR A 161 -1.80 -6.26 6.61
N GLN A 162 -1.82 -6.55 5.29
CA GLN A 162 -1.35 -5.61 4.27
C GLN A 162 -2.26 -4.38 4.12
N GLN A 163 -3.54 -4.52 4.47
CA GLN A 163 -4.49 -3.42 4.43
C GLN A 163 -4.41 -2.55 5.69
N TYR A 164 -3.79 -3.04 6.77
CA TYR A 164 -3.68 -2.33 8.04
C TYR A 164 -3.09 -0.92 7.87
N THR A 165 -1.95 -0.79 7.18
CA THR A 165 -1.29 0.51 6.97
C THR A 165 -2.14 1.45 6.12
N ARG A 166 -2.83 0.92 5.11
CA ARG A 166 -3.74 1.70 4.26
C ARG A 166 -4.94 2.20 5.08
N VAL A 167 -5.64 1.30 5.77
CA VAL A 167 -6.83 1.62 6.59
C VAL A 167 -6.46 2.55 7.75
N ARG A 168 -5.29 2.38 8.36
CA ARG A 168 -4.75 3.29 9.36
C ARG A 168 -4.57 4.70 8.79
N ASN A 169 -3.89 4.83 7.65
CA ASN A 169 -3.64 6.13 7.04
C ASN A 169 -4.95 6.80 6.58
N GLU A 170 -5.91 6.03 6.08
CA GLU A 170 -7.25 6.51 5.73
C GLU A 170 -8.03 6.95 6.96
N ALA A 171 -7.98 6.21 8.07
CA ALA A 171 -8.61 6.60 9.33
C ALA A 171 -8.03 7.90 9.90
N TYR A 172 -6.70 8.06 9.89
CA TYR A 172 -6.05 9.31 10.32
C TYR A 172 -6.35 10.48 9.38
N ALA A 173 -6.45 10.25 8.06
CA ALA A 173 -6.84 11.28 7.10
C ALA A 173 -8.29 11.72 7.32
N LEU A 174 -9.20 10.78 7.59
CA LEU A 174 -10.61 11.08 7.89
C LEU A 174 -10.78 11.82 9.22
N GLN A 175 -9.98 11.47 10.23
CA GLN A 175 -9.99 12.13 11.54
C GLN A 175 -9.38 13.54 11.47
N GLY A 176 -8.35 13.74 10.65
CA GLY A 176 -7.74 15.06 10.42
C GLY A 176 -8.60 16.01 9.58
N MET A 177 -9.44 15.48 8.68
CA MET A 177 -10.32 16.28 7.82
C MET A 177 -11.71 16.58 8.41
N SER A 178 -12.09 15.98 9.54
CA SER A 178 -13.42 16.19 10.15
C SER A 178 -13.37 16.30 11.66
N PRO A 179 -13.14 17.51 12.21
CA PRO A 179 -13.28 17.75 13.65
C PRO A 179 -14.72 17.55 14.17
N LEU A 180 -15.72 17.42 13.28
CA LEU A 180 -17.15 17.29 13.61
C LEU A 180 -17.78 15.92 13.27
N GLY A 181 -17.01 14.93 12.82
CA GLY A 181 -17.48 13.53 12.66
C GLY A 181 -18.44 13.23 11.50
N ILE A 182 -18.84 14.23 10.70
CA ILE A 182 -19.82 14.06 9.60
C ILE A 182 -19.26 13.15 8.48
N THR A 183 -17.94 13.13 8.27
CA THR A 183 -17.32 12.25 7.25
C THR A 183 -17.22 10.79 7.68
N THR A 184 -17.23 10.49 8.98
CA THR A 184 -17.23 9.09 9.46
C THR A 184 -18.55 8.36 9.17
N LEU A 185 -19.67 9.11 9.14
CA LEU A 185 -20.97 8.60 8.68
C LEU A 185 -21.01 8.39 7.15
N LEU A 186 -20.33 9.23 6.36
CA LEU A 186 -20.22 9.04 4.90
C LEU A 186 -19.25 7.91 4.52
N ALA A 187 -18.15 7.73 5.26
CA ALA A 187 -17.15 6.70 4.99
C ALA A 187 -17.64 5.27 5.34
N GLN A 188 -18.62 5.14 6.24
CA GLN A 188 -19.31 3.88 6.52
C GLN A 188 -20.56 3.66 5.65
N GLY A 189 -20.97 4.65 4.85
CA GLY A 189 -22.07 4.49 3.90
C GLY A 189 -21.67 3.53 2.81
N SER A 190 -22.44 2.46 2.61
CA SER A 190 -22.28 1.55 1.47
C SER A 190 -22.12 2.33 0.17
N PRO A 191 -21.29 1.89 -0.81
CA PRO A 191 -21.08 2.60 -2.08
C PRO A 191 -22.38 2.98 -2.82
N SER A 192 -23.48 2.29 -2.51
CA SER A 192 -24.83 2.56 -2.98
C SER A 192 -25.46 3.87 -2.51
N LEU A 193 -24.99 4.49 -1.41
CA LEU A 193 -25.52 5.75 -0.87
C LEU A 193 -24.79 6.98 -1.42
N LEU A 194 -23.53 6.82 -1.86
CA LEU A 194 -22.73 7.91 -2.40
C LEU A 194 -23.22 8.37 -3.78
N SER A 195 -23.67 7.45 -4.62
CA SER A 195 -24.22 7.76 -5.95
C SER A 195 -25.50 8.62 -5.88
N PRO A 196 -26.57 8.27 -5.15
CA PRO A 196 -27.77 9.10 -5.05
C PRO A 196 -27.51 10.42 -4.32
N LEU A 197 -26.61 10.46 -3.33
CA LEU A 197 -26.21 11.72 -2.69
C LEU A 197 -25.55 12.67 -3.69
N LEU A 198 -24.65 12.14 -4.53
CA LEU A 198 -24.00 12.90 -5.58
C LEU A 198 -25.01 13.41 -6.62
N VAL A 199 -25.98 12.59 -7.03
CA VAL A 199 -27.10 13.01 -7.90
C VAL A 199 -27.85 14.19 -7.33
N VAL A 200 -28.23 14.10 -6.05
CA VAL A 200 -29.01 15.14 -5.38
C VAL A 200 -28.21 16.45 -5.31
N LEU A 201 -26.93 16.39 -4.96
CA LEU A 201 -26.06 17.58 -4.93
C LEU A 201 -25.84 18.18 -6.32
N MET A 202 -25.71 17.34 -7.36
CA MET A 202 -25.58 17.79 -8.74
C MET A 202 -26.89 18.33 -9.31
N GLY A 203 -28.04 17.82 -8.88
CA GLY A 203 -29.36 18.36 -9.18
C GLY A 203 -29.59 19.74 -8.56
N ALA A 204 -29.20 19.90 -7.29
CA ALA A 204 -29.16 21.20 -6.63
C ALA A 204 -28.26 22.18 -7.40
N LEU A 205 -27.05 21.76 -7.78
CA LEU A 205 -26.12 22.60 -8.54
C LEU A 205 -26.65 22.96 -9.93
N GLY A 206 -27.26 22.02 -10.66
CA GLY A 206 -27.88 22.28 -11.97
C GLY A 206 -29.00 23.31 -11.89
N SER A 207 -29.84 23.24 -10.84
CA SER A 207 -30.90 24.23 -10.63
C SER A 207 -30.37 25.63 -10.29
N LEU A 208 -29.21 25.72 -9.63
CA LEU A 208 -28.53 26.98 -9.35
C LEU A 208 -27.88 27.57 -10.60
N LEU A 209 -27.31 26.74 -11.48
CA LEU A 209 -26.73 27.19 -12.76
C LEU A 209 -27.79 27.81 -13.68
N TYR A 210 -29.01 27.28 -13.68
CA TYR A 210 -30.13 27.86 -14.42
C TYR A 210 -30.58 29.23 -13.86
N LEU A 211 -30.30 29.49 -12.58
CA LEU A 211 -30.60 30.77 -11.95
C LEU A 211 -29.64 31.89 -12.41
N PHE A 212 -28.44 31.53 -12.85
CA PHE A 212 -27.37 32.49 -13.16
C PHE A 212 -27.72 33.43 -14.33
N PRO A 213 -28.24 32.96 -15.49
CA PRO A 213 -28.72 33.85 -16.55
C PRO A 213 -29.98 34.63 -16.17
N ALA A 214 -30.86 34.03 -15.36
CA ALA A 214 -32.09 34.66 -14.90
C ALA A 214 -31.84 35.83 -13.93
N TYR A 215 -30.75 35.75 -13.15
CA TYR A 215 -30.32 36.80 -12.24
C TYR A 215 -29.69 38.00 -12.97
N LEU A 216 -29.03 37.76 -14.11
CA LEU A 216 -28.36 38.82 -14.89
C LEU A 216 -29.30 39.57 -15.84
N ASN A 217 -30.40 38.97 -16.29
CA ASN A 217 -31.25 39.53 -17.35
C ASN A 217 -32.69 39.94 -16.93
N ARG A 218 -33.06 39.85 -15.64
CA ARG A 218 -34.41 40.24 -15.18
C ARG A 218 -34.43 41.58 -14.44
N PRO A 219 -35.42 42.45 -14.71
CA PRO A 219 -35.60 43.72 -14.00
C PRO A 219 -36.25 43.60 -12.61
N GLN A 220 -36.66 42.39 -12.18
CA GLN A 220 -37.24 42.15 -10.85
C GLN A 220 -36.32 41.24 -10.01
N PRO A 221 -36.11 41.54 -8.71
CA PRO A 221 -35.23 40.76 -7.86
C PRO A 221 -35.83 39.38 -7.54
N VAL A 222 -35.02 38.32 -7.72
CA VAL A 222 -35.37 36.95 -7.34
C VAL A 222 -35.47 36.87 -5.82
N THR A 223 -36.56 36.32 -5.30
CA THR A 223 -36.76 36.18 -3.84
C THR A 223 -36.06 34.93 -3.30
N MET A 224 -35.64 34.95 -2.03
CA MET A 224 -34.99 33.78 -1.39
C MET A 224 -35.88 32.53 -1.37
N ALA A 225 -37.20 32.71 -1.33
CA ALA A 225 -38.16 31.62 -1.43
C ALA A 225 -38.15 30.94 -2.81
N GLU A 226 -38.02 31.72 -3.89
CA GLU A 226 -37.93 31.19 -5.26
C GLU A 226 -36.66 30.34 -5.45
N ILE A 227 -35.55 30.76 -4.87
CA ILE A 227 -34.28 30.02 -4.87
C ILE A 227 -34.43 28.69 -4.14
N ALA A 228 -34.99 28.69 -2.93
CA ALA A 228 -35.18 27.49 -2.13
C ALA A 228 -36.11 26.48 -2.81
N VAL A 229 -37.22 26.94 -3.40
CA VAL A 229 -38.17 26.07 -4.12
C VAL A 229 -37.51 25.44 -5.35
N ARG A 230 -36.80 26.23 -6.16
CA ARG A 230 -36.09 25.72 -7.35
C ARG A 230 -34.99 24.72 -6.99
N LEU A 231 -34.26 24.96 -5.90
CA LEU A 231 -33.25 24.05 -5.40
C LEU A 231 -33.85 22.68 -5.04
N ILE A 232 -34.98 22.68 -4.31
CA ILE A 232 -35.68 21.45 -3.93
C ILE A 232 -36.23 20.72 -5.16
N PHE A 233 -36.82 21.45 -6.11
CA PHE A 233 -37.29 20.85 -7.37
C PHE A 233 -36.14 20.26 -8.20
N GLY A 234 -34.98 20.91 -8.26
CA GLY A 234 -33.78 20.38 -8.91
C GLY A 234 -33.27 19.08 -8.27
N MET A 235 -33.24 19.04 -6.94
CA MET A 235 -32.89 17.83 -6.18
C MET A 235 -33.88 16.69 -6.44
N CYS A 236 -35.19 16.96 -6.39
CA CYS A 236 -36.22 15.96 -6.62
C CYS A 236 -36.24 15.46 -8.08
N ALA A 237 -36.08 16.35 -9.06
CA ALA A 237 -36.02 15.99 -10.48
C ALA A 237 -34.82 15.09 -10.78
N ALA A 238 -33.65 15.42 -10.22
CA ALA A 238 -32.45 14.60 -10.36
C ALA A 238 -32.64 13.20 -9.76
N LEU A 239 -33.25 13.11 -8.58
CA LEU A 239 -33.54 11.83 -7.93
C LEU A 239 -34.55 11.00 -8.75
N ALA A 240 -35.64 11.61 -9.22
CA ALA A 240 -36.65 10.94 -10.03
C ALA A 240 -36.06 10.41 -11.35
N LEU A 241 -35.23 11.21 -12.02
CA LEU A 241 -34.59 10.83 -13.27
C LEU A 241 -33.55 9.73 -13.04
N TYR A 242 -32.79 9.78 -11.95
CA TYR A 242 -31.88 8.71 -11.55
C TYR A 242 -32.60 7.38 -11.27
N VAL A 243 -33.73 7.40 -10.55
CA VAL A 243 -34.56 6.21 -10.32
C VAL A 243 -35.13 5.68 -11.62
N LEU A 244 -35.64 6.55 -12.49
CA LEU A 244 -36.19 6.17 -13.79
C LEU A 244 -35.14 5.51 -14.69
N LEU A 245 -33.92 6.05 -14.73
CA LEU A 245 -32.82 5.48 -15.52
C LEU A 245 -32.39 4.12 -14.96
N ASN A 246 -32.25 3.99 -13.63
CA ASN A 246 -31.95 2.70 -13.01
C ASN A 246 -33.06 1.66 -13.24
N ALA A 247 -34.32 2.06 -13.21
CA ALA A 247 -35.47 1.20 -13.51
C ALA A 247 -35.53 0.82 -15.00
N ALA A 248 -35.23 1.74 -15.91
CA ALA A 248 -35.18 1.48 -17.35
C ALA A 248 -34.07 0.46 -17.70
N VAL A 249 -32.90 0.59 -17.08
CA VAL A 249 -31.77 -0.35 -17.26
C VAL A 249 -32.11 -1.72 -16.70
N ALA A 250 -32.81 -1.77 -15.56
CA ALA A 250 -33.34 -3.01 -15.01
C ALA A 250 -34.43 -3.64 -15.90
N GLY A 251 -35.25 -2.84 -16.59
CA GLY A 251 -36.27 -3.33 -17.52
C GLY A 251 -35.69 -3.88 -18.83
N ILE A 252 -34.65 -3.25 -19.37
CA ILE A 252 -33.99 -3.67 -20.62
C ILE A 252 -33.13 -4.92 -20.39
N SER A 253 -32.53 -5.08 -19.21
CA SER A 253 -31.70 -6.25 -18.87
C SER A 253 -32.48 -7.55 -18.69
N LEU A 254 -33.80 -7.50 -18.46
CA LEU A 254 -34.65 -8.70 -18.48
C LEU A 254 -34.86 -9.27 -19.89
N THR A 255 -34.63 -8.49 -20.95
CA THR A 255 -34.85 -8.93 -22.34
C THR A 255 -33.58 -9.36 -23.07
N GLN A 256 -32.39 -9.06 -22.55
CA GLN A 256 -31.12 -9.48 -23.15
C GLN A 256 -30.10 -9.90 -22.07
N ASN A 257 -29.55 -11.11 -22.21
CA ASN A 257 -28.54 -11.72 -21.32
C ASN A 257 -27.16 -11.01 -21.32
N ALA A 258 -27.07 -9.70 -21.62
CA ALA A 258 -25.83 -8.92 -21.70
C ALA A 258 -25.61 -7.98 -20.49
N ALA A 259 -26.14 -8.33 -19.32
CA ALA A 259 -26.37 -7.40 -18.20
C ALA A 259 -25.15 -7.05 -17.31
N GLN A 260 -23.92 -7.36 -17.69
CA GLN A 260 -22.75 -7.12 -16.82
C GLN A 260 -21.82 -5.98 -17.28
N ALA A 261 -21.94 -5.52 -18.52
CA ALA A 261 -21.09 -4.44 -19.05
C ALA A 261 -21.72 -3.03 -18.94
N SER A 262 -23.05 -2.91 -18.97
CA SER A 262 -23.73 -1.61 -19.07
C SER A 262 -23.99 -0.91 -17.73
N THR A 263 -24.11 -1.66 -16.63
CA THR A 263 -24.38 -1.12 -15.28
C THR A 263 -23.19 -0.29 -14.76
N SER A 264 -21.97 -0.68 -15.13
CA SER A 264 -20.73 0.01 -14.74
C SER A 264 -20.63 1.42 -15.34
N SER A 265 -21.25 1.68 -16.50
CA SER A 265 -21.18 3.00 -17.15
C SER A 265 -22.16 4.01 -16.56
N LEU A 266 -23.30 3.57 -16.02
CA LEU A 266 -24.28 4.43 -15.35
C LEU A 266 -23.99 4.64 -13.87
N LEU A 267 -23.21 3.75 -13.26
CA LEU A 267 -22.63 3.93 -11.92
C LEU A 267 -21.38 4.81 -11.93
N ASN A 268 -20.88 5.19 -13.12
CA ASN A 268 -19.74 6.09 -13.23
C ASN A 268 -20.13 7.47 -12.65
N PRO A 269 -19.40 7.99 -11.64
CA PRO A 269 -19.71 9.26 -11.00
C PRO A 269 -19.80 10.45 -11.98
N PHE A 270 -19.14 10.39 -13.13
CA PHE A 270 -19.22 11.41 -14.19
C PHE A 270 -20.53 11.37 -14.98
N THR A 271 -21.07 10.17 -15.23
CA THR A 271 -22.37 10.02 -15.91
C THR A 271 -23.49 10.41 -14.96
N VAL A 272 -23.38 9.99 -13.70
CA VAL A 272 -24.31 10.34 -12.62
C VAL A 272 -24.34 11.87 -12.39
N SER A 273 -23.19 12.55 -12.42
CA SER A 273 -23.13 14.00 -12.27
C SER A 273 -23.70 14.75 -13.47
N LEU A 274 -23.40 14.32 -14.70
CA LEU A 274 -23.96 14.90 -15.92
C LEU A 274 -25.49 14.79 -15.92
N ILE A 275 -26.02 13.61 -15.56
CA ILE A 275 -27.46 13.36 -15.42
C ILE A 275 -28.07 14.28 -14.36
N GLY A 276 -27.43 14.40 -13.19
CA GLY A 276 -27.89 15.27 -12.11
C GLY A 276 -27.97 16.74 -12.54
N ILE A 277 -26.94 17.24 -13.23
CA ILE A 277 -26.89 18.62 -13.73
C ILE A 277 -27.98 18.85 -14.78
N ILE A 278 -28.13 17.96 -15.76
CA ILE A 278 -29.16 18.06 -16.81
C ILE A 278 -30.57 18.04 -16.19
N ALA A 279 -30.81 17.14 -15.24
CA ALA A 279 -32.08 17.05 -14.54
C ALA A 279 -32.37 18.32 -13.71
N GLY A 280 -31.35 18.89 -13.07
CA GLY A 280 -31.44 20.16 -12.35
C GLY A 280 -31.79 21.34 -13.26
N VAL A 281 -31.14 21.43 -14.43
CA VAL A 281 -31.39 22.48 -15.43
C VAL A 281 -32.77 22.35 -16.07
N LEU A 282 -33.23 21.13 -16.37
CA LEU A 282 -34.54 20.88 -16.99
C LEU A 282 -35.71 20.84 -15.99
N SER A 283 -35.43 20.92 -14.70
CA SER A 283 -36.46 20.76 -13.64
C SER A 283 -37.60 21.77 -13.75
N GLU A 284 -37.33 22.99 -14.22
CA GLU A 284 -38.35 24.04 -14.38
C GLU A 284 -39.27 23.77 -15.57
N ASP A 285 -38.74 23.26 -16.68
CA ASP A 285 -39.54 22.89 -17.86
C ASP A 285 -40.39 21.64 -17.58
N ILE A 286 -39.84 20.68 -16.84
CA ILE A 286 -40.59 19.51 -16.35
C ILE A 286 -41.70 19.95 -15.39
N ALA A 287 -41.43 20.88 -14.47
CA ALA A 287 -42.44 21.38 -13.54
C ALA A 287 -43.58 22.10 -14.27
N LYS A 288 -43.28 22.96 -15.26
CA LYS A 288 -44.30 23.65 -16.08
C LYS A 288 -45.12 22.65 -16.90
N TRP A 289 -44.45 21.69 -17.53
CA TRP A 289 -45.13 20.64 -18.29
C TRP A 289 -46.04 19.76 -17.43
N ILE A 290 -45.63 19.41 -16.20
CA ILE A 290 -46.48 18.67 -15.25
C ILE A 290 -47.68 19.53 -14.84
N GLN A 291 -47.48 20.82 -14.60
CA GLN A 291 -48.57 21.75 -14.28
C GLN A 291 -49.56 21.90 -15.44
N ASP A 292 -49.08 22.00 -16.68
CA ASP A 292 -49.92 22.13 -17.87
C ASP A 292 -50.70 20.84 -18.18
N ARG A 293 -50.07 19.67 -18.05
CA ARG A 293 -50.77 18.38 -18.19
C ARG A 293 -51.70 18.09 -17.03
N GLY A 294 -51.32 18.45 -15.80
CA GLY A 294 -52.18 18.34 -14.62
C GLY A 294 -53.44 19.19 -14.79
N ARG A 295 -53.29 20.43 -15.26
CA ARG A 295 -54.43 21.30 -15.62
C ARG A 295 -55.28 20.69 -16.73
N GLY A 296 -54.66 20.11 -17.76
CA GLY A 296 -55.35 19.41 -18.85
C GLY A 296 -56.21 18.22 -18.38
N ILE A 297 -55.74 17.43 -17.41
CA ILE A 297 -56.50 16.30 -16.87
C ILE A 297 -57.72 16.78 -16.07
N PHE A 298 -57.62 17.90 -15.34
CA PHE A 298 -58.75 18.47 -14.60
C PHE A 298 -59.72 19.26 -15.49
N THR A 299 -59.30 19.79 -16.64
CA THR A 299 -60.20 20.41 -17.62
C THR A 299 -60.83 19.40 -18.57
N GLN A 300 -60.17 18.27 -18.85
CA GLN A 300 -60.70 17.20 -19.70
C GLN A 300 -61.74 16.33 -18.99
N SER A 301 -61.77 16.30 -17.65
CA SER A 301 -62.86 15.70 -16.88
C SER A 301 -64.10 16.60 -16.71
N GLY A 302 -64.14 17.77 -17.36
CA GLY A 302 -65.22 18.76 -17.20
C GLY A 302 -65.91 19.23 -18.48
N ALA A 303 -65.64 18.64 -19.65
CA ALA A 303 -66.37 18.96 -20.88
C ALA A 303 -67.50 17.93 -21.13
N PRO A 304 -68.78 18.32 -21.18
CA PRO A 304 -69.86 17.39 -21.50
C PRO A 304 -69.71 16.91 -22.95
N ALA A 305 -69.98 15.63 -23.15
CA ALA A 305 -70.09 15.01 -24.47
C ALA A 305 -71.06 15.79 -25.35
N ALA A 306 -70.54 16.55 -26.33
CA ALA A 306 -71.35 17.05 -27.42
C ALA A 306 -71.57 15.90 -28.41
N ALA A 307 -72.85 15.60 -28.62
CA ALA A 307 -73.35 14.54 -29.49
C ALA A 307 -72.77 14.61 -30.91
N GLN A 308 -72.49 13.44 -31.47
CA GLN A 308 -72.28 13.24 -32.91
C GLN A 308 -73.51 13.76 -33.69
N PRO A 309 -73.35 14.59 -34.72
CA PRO A 309 -74.41 14.83 -35.68
C PRO A 309 -74.56 13.64 -36.63
N ALA A 310 -75.81 13.25 -36.86
CA ALA A 310 -76.24 12.23 -37.81
C ALA A 310 -75.78 12.53 -39.25
N PRO A 311 -75.58 11.51 -40.11
CA PRO A 311 -75.16 11.71 -41.48
C PRO A 311 -76.31 12.34 -42.31
N GLN A 312 -76.05 13.51 -42.88
CA GLN A 312 -76.91 14.10 -43.90
C GLN A 312 -76.65 13.46 -45.26
N ASP A 313 -77.69 12.77 -45.70
CA ASP A 313 -77.95 12.22 -47.01
C ASP A 313 -77.86 13.28 -48.11
N SER A 314 -77.21 12.95 -49.22
CA SER A 314 -77.19 13.76 -50.45
C SER A 314 -76.95 12.86 -51.66
N GLY A 315 -78.04 12.47 -52.32
CA GLY A 315 -78.05 12.38 -53.79
C GLY A 315 -78.26 11.00 -54.42
N SER A 316 -79.53 10.61 -54.61
CA SER A 316 -80.10 10.08 -55.86
C SER A 316 -79.14 9.40 -56.87
N MET A 317 -79.23 8.07 -57.02
CA MET A 317 -79.42 7.32 -58.29
C MET A 317 -79.84 5.88 -57.91
N VAL A 318 -81.04 5.40 -58.23
CA VAL A 318 -81.40 4.71 -59.48
C VAL A 318 -80.38 3.65 -59.93
N ASN A 319 -80.78 2.40 -59.63
CA ASN A 319 -80.63 1.14 -60.36
C ASN A 319 -79.33 0.30 -60.24
N PRO A 320 -79.36 -0.81 -59.48
CA PRO A 320 -78.50 -1.98 -59.73
C PRO A 320 -79.13 -2.81 -60.85
N HIS A 321 -78.32 -3.15 -61.86
CA HIS A 321 -78.72 -3.94 -63.02
C HIS A 321 -79.57 -5.19 -62.69
N GLY A 322 -80.67 -5.33 -63.45
CA GLY A 322 -80.92 -6.55 -64.21
C GLY A 322 -81.96 -7.51 -63.64
N GLY A 323 -83.23 -7.28 -63.98
CA GLY A 323 -84.22 -8.36 -64.01
C GLY A 323 -83.97 -9.31 -65.21
N PRO A 324 -84.40 -10.59 -65.14
CA PRO A 324 -84.47 -11.46 -66.31
C PRO A 324 -85.92 -11.78 -66.76
N ASN A 325 -86.05 -12.11 -68.06
CA ASN A 325 -87.16 -12.76 -68.79
C ASN A 325 -88.28 -11.84 -69.29
N ALA A 326 -88.84 -11.92 -70.51
CA ALA A 326 -88.83 -12.83 -71.68
C ALA A 326 -89.62 -12.11 -72.82
N PRO A 327 -89.97 -12.73 -73.96
CA PRO A 327 -89.28 -13.66 -74.86
C PRO A 327 -88.60 -12.96 -76.07
#